data_AF-C1D5T0-F1
#
_entry.id   AF-C1D5T0-F1
#
_cell.length_a   1.000
_cell.length_b   1.000
_cell.length_c   1.000
_cell.angle_alpha   90.00
_cell.angle_beta   90.00
_cell.angle_gamma   90.00
#
_symmetry.space_group_name_H-M   'P 1'
#
loop_
_entity.id
_entity.type
_entity.pdbx_description
1 polymer ?
#
loop_
_entity_poly.entity_id
_entity_poly.type
_entity_poly.pdbx_seq_one_letter_code
_entity_poly.pdbx_strand_id
1 'polypeptide(L)'
;MPRTLHARLDRSIRTRLHTLYEARDTLGVRRDAESLHALRIAIRRLHSLIVPLKDQPGLRRLARFDRRIKRVLTLTNPLRDAGVRAEWLDRLNYSRQRLGLVPPVPAELGACLQRCQLRQPGRIGRRLKKTGDKKLERILRHSVQRTERRLYTLLAKADLGSVGLGKQHEARLAAKRLRYQAELYADWLDDDRLASHLPVCKALQETLGDLRDLALLAQHVGHDPASQLAQALAVARQQAAAAAAQAWQAAHRHFRHA
;
A
#
# COMPACT_ATOMS: atom_id res chain seq x y z
N MET A 1 19.29 -19.55 -7.96
CA MET A 1 18.70 -18.58 -7.00
C MET A 1 19.68 -18.32 -5.85
N PRO A 2 19.77 -17.11 -5.26
CA PRO A 2 20.70 -16.85 -4.16
C PRO A 2 20.37 -17.75 -2.96
N ARG A 3 21.36 -18.50 -2.46
CA ARG A 3 21.18 -19.45 -1.36
C ARG A 3 20.97 -18.78 0.00
N THR A 4 21.47 -17.55 0.18
CA THR A 4 21.46 -16.85 1.47
C THR A 4 20.40 -15.74 1.53
N LEU A 5 19.82 -15.54 2.71
CA LEU A 5 18.76 -14.54 2.93
C LEU A 5 19.25 -13.11 2.66
N HIS A 6 20.45 -12.75 3.12
CA HIS A 6 21.03 -11.43 2.88
C HIS A 6 21.21 -11.13 1.38
N ALA A 7 21.55 -12.14 0.57
CA ALA A 7 21.71 -11.97 -0.88
C ALA A 7 20.35 -11.81 -1.58
N ARG A 8 19.33 -12.58 -1.15
CA ARG A 8 17.94 -12.38 -1.62
C ARG A 8 17.44 -10.98 -1.29
N LEU A 9 17.69 -10.50 -0.07
CA LEU A 9 17.34 -9.15 0.37
C LEU A 9 18.06 -8.06 -0.42
N ASP A 10 19.39 -8.15 -0.60
CA ASP A 10 20.15 -7.15 -1.37
C ASP A 10 19.65 -7.08 -2.82
N ARG A 11 19.44 -8.23 -3.46
CA ARG A 11 18.89 -8.30 -4.82
C ARG A 11 17.50 -7.70 -4.90
N SER A 12 16.60 -8.04 -3.98
CA SER A 12 15.23 -7.54 -3.97
C SER A 12 15.18 -6.03 -3.74
N ILE A 13 16.01 -5.49 -2.83
CA ILE A 13 16.14 -4.05 -2.61
C ILE A 13 16.61 -3.36 -3.90
N ARG A 14 17.66 -3.87 -4.56
CA ARG A 14 18.17 -3.29 -5.81
C ARG A 14 17.16 -3.31 -6.94
N THR A 15 16.48 -4.44 -7.12
CA THR A 15 15.44 -4.61 -8.14
C THR A 15 14.32 -3.60 -7.91
N ARG A 16 13.83 -3.46 -6.67
CA ARG A 16 12.77 -2.51 -6.33
C ARG A 16 13.22 -1.05 -6.39
N LEU A 17 14.50 -0.76 -6.15
CA LEU A 17 15.07 0.57 -6.39
C LEU A 17 15.07 0.90 -7.88
N HIS A 18 15.43 -0.06 -8.74
CA HIS A 18 15.37 0.11 -10.20
C HIS A 18 13.95 0.43 -10.66
N THR A 19 12.98 -0.42 -10.31
CA THR A 19 11.56 -0.19 -10.64
C THR A 19 11.04 1.15 -10.12
N LEU A 20 11.48 1.56 -8.92
CA LEU A 20 11.13 2.87 -8.38
C LEU A 20 11.68 4.01 -9.23
N TYR A 21 12.94 3.92 -9.68
CA TYR A 21 13.57 4.97 -10.48
C TYR A 21 12.97 5.03 -11.88
N GLU A 22 12.71 3.90 -12.52
CA GLU A 22 11.99 3.84 -13.79
C GLU A 22 10.61 4.48 -13.67
N ALA A 23 9.81 4.11 -12.66
CA ALA A 23 8.50 4.69 -12.46
C ALA A 23 8.54 6.20 -12.15
N ARG A 24 9.60 6.67 -11.46
CA ARG A 24 9.83 8.09 -11.21
C ARG A 24 10.12 8.83 -12.52
N ASP A 25 10.99 8.27 -13.35
CA ASP A 25 11.42 8.90 -14.60
C ASP A 25 10.25 8.93 -15.61
N THR A 26 9.48 7.84 -15.70
CA THR A 26 8.23 7.78 -16.46
C THR A 26 7.22 8.82 -16.00
N LEU A 27 7.04 9.03 -14.68
CA LEU A 27 6.18 10.09 -14.17
C LEU A 27 6.68 11.49 -14.54
N GLY A 28 8.00 11.70 -14.56
CA GLY A 28 8.59 12.98 -14.97
C GLY A 28 8.26 13.37 -16.42
N VAL A 29 8.14 12.36 -17.29
CA VAL A 29 7.79 12.50 -18.72
C VAL A 29 6.29 12.52 -18.94
N ARG A 30 5.57 11.44 -18.59
CA ARG A 30 4.15 11.25 -18.93
C ARG A 30 3.20 12.11 -18.10
N ARG A 31 3.51 12.33 -16.82
CA ARG A 31 2.74 13.17 -15.89
C ARG A 31 1.24 12.84 -15.81
N ASP A 32 0.90 11.57 -15.97
CA ASP A 32 -0.48 11.06 -15.98
C ASP A 32 -0.81 10.23 -14.72
N ALA A 33 -2.09 9.86 -14.57
CA ALA A 33 -2.56 9.11 -13.42
C ALA A 33 -1.97 7.69 -13.33
N GLU A 34 -1.67 7.07 -14.47
CA GLU A 34 -1.11 5.72 -14.57
C GLU A 34 0.34 5.68 -14.10
N SER A 35 1.18 6.58 -14.61
CA SER A 35 2.57 6.73 -14.19
C SER A 35 2.67 7.10 -12.71
N LEU A 36 1.76 7.93 -12.20
CA LEU A 36 1.69 8.22 -10.76
C LEU A 36 1.30 6.98 -9.95
N HIS A 37 0.36 6.18 -10.44
CA HIS A 37 -0.04 4.93 -9.81
C HIS A 37 1.13 3.94 -9.74
N ALA A 38 1.85 3.74 -10.84
CA ALA A 38 3.02 2.88 -10.92
C ALA A 38 4.09 3.29 -9.91
N LEU A 39 4.42 4.60 -9.84
CA LEU A 39 5.37 5.12 -8.85
C LEU A 39 4.92 4.82 -7.42
N ARG A 40 3.65 5.08 -7.10
CA ARG A 40 3.11 4.82 -5.76
C ARG A 40 3.11 3.34 -5.41
N ILE A 41 2.91 2.43 -6.38
CA ILE A 41 3.07 0.98 -6.15
C ILE A 41 4.53 0.65 -5.84
N ALA A 42 5.47 1.13 -6.66
CA ALA A 42 6.90 0.87 -6.49
C ALA A 42 7.40 1.35 -5.11
N ILE A 43 7.01 2.55 -4.69
CA ILE A 43 7.32 3.08 -3.36
C ILE A 43 6.78 2.16 -2.25
N ARG A 44 5.51 1.76 -2.31
CA ARG A 44 4.89 0.95 -1.24
C ARG A 44 5.52 -0.43 -1.13
N ARG A 45 5.81 -1.05 -2.27
CA ARG A 45 6.52 -2.33 -2.36
C ARG A 45 7.92 -2.21 -1.75
N LEU A 46 8.68 -1.17 -2.09
CA LEU A 46 10.00 -0.96 -1.50
C LEU A 46 9.94 -0.62 -0.01
N HIS A 47 8.99 0.23 0.39
CA HIS A 47 8.75 0.61 1.78
C HIS A 47 8.53 -0.62 2.68
N SER A 48 7.63 -1.54 2.29
CA SER A 48 7.37 -2.76 3.06
C SER A 48 8.62 -3.64 3.25
N LEU A 49 9.53 -3.62 2.27
CA LEU A 49 10.80 -4.37 2.33
C LEU A 49 11.82 -3.71 3.26
N ILE A 50 11.95 -2.38 3.23
CA ILE A 50 13.01 -1.68 3.98
C ILE A 50 12.63 -1.34 5.42
N VAL A 51 11.33 -1.22 5.73
CA VAL A 51 10.86 -0.81 7.06
C VAL A 51 11.34 -1.72 8.18
N PRO A 52 11.32 -3.06 8.08
CA PRO A 52 11.85 -3.93 9.13
C PRO A 52 13.35 -3.75 9.36
N LEU A 53 14.08 -3.29 8.34
CA LEU A 53 15.54 -3.25 8.32
C LEU A 53 16.11 -1.88 8.74
N LYS A 54 15.32 -0.81 8.63
CA LYS A 54 15.83 0.57 8.71
C LYS A 54 16.44 0.94 10.07
N ASP A 55 16.04 0.24 11.13
CA ASP A 55 16.50 0.48 12.50
C ASP A 55 17.74 -0.35 12.87
N GLN A 56 18.21 -1.22 11.97
CA GLN A 56 19.41 -2.01 12.21
C GLN A 56 20.68 -1.15 12.16
N PRO A 57 21.69 -1.45 13.00
CA PRO A 57 22.98 -0.76 12.97
C PRO A 57 23.59 -0.73 11.57
N GLY A 58 23.97 0.46 11.11
CA GLY A 58 24.54 0.67 9.78
C GLY A 58 23.55 0.78 8.62
N LEU A 59 22.23 0.62 8.86
CA LEU A 59 21.17 0.78 7.86
C LEU A 59 20.40 2.13 7.97
N ARG A 60 20.92 3.09 8.75
CA ARG A 60 20.36 4.47 8.87
C ARG A 60 20.12 5.18 7.53
N ARG A 61 20.78 4.77 6.44
CA ARG A 61 20.53 5.26 5.08
C ARG A 61 19.14 4.87 4.58
N LEU A 62 18.67 3.66 4.88
CA LEU A 62 17.30 3.22 4.59
C LEU A 62 16.28 4.06 5.37
N ALA A 63 16.55 4.40 6.63
CA ALA A 63 15.65 5.27 7.40
C ALA A 63 15.53 6.70 6.82
N ARG A 64 16.64 7.27 6.32
CA ARG A 64 16.61 8.56 5.62
C ARG A 64 15.86 8.48 4.30
N PHE A 65 16.08 7.40 3.55
CA PHE A 65 15.41 7.17 2.28
C PHE A 65 13.91 6.91 2.45
N ASP A 66 13.51 6.13 3.47
CA ASP A 66 12.12 5.89 3.89
C ASP A 66 11.35 7.21 4.08
N ARG A 67 11.97 8.18 4.76
CA ARG A 67 11.38 9.52 4.95
C ARG A 67 11.14 10.26 3.63
N ARG A 68 12.07 10.14 2.67
CA ARG A 68 11.96 10.81 1.35
C ARG A 68 10.85 10.19 0.52
N ILE A 69 10.81 8.86 0.41
CA ILE A 69 9.76 8.19 -0.37
C ILE A 69 8.38 8.38 0.27
N LYS A 70 8.30 8.49 1.60
CA LYS A 70 7.06 8.88 2.31
C LYS A 70 6.60 10.28 1.98
N ARG A 71 7.52 11.26 1.90
CA ARG A 71 7.17 12.62 1.49
C ARG A 71 6.55 12.63 0.08
N VAL A 72 7.09 11.85 -0.86
CA VAL A 72 6.48 11.68 -2.19
C VAL A 72 5.07 11.11 -2.09
N LEU A 73 4.85 10.07 -1.28
CA LEU A 73 3.50 9.51 -1.07
C LEU A 73 2.53 10.56 -0.52
N THR A 74 2.95 11.37 0.47
CA THR A 74 2.12 12.41 1.06
C THR A 74 1.78 13.51 0.06
N LEU A 75 2.77 14.05 -0.66
CA LEU A 75 2.56 15.11 -1.64
C LEU A 75 1.66 14.67 -2.79
N THR A 76 1.72 13.40 -3.17
CA THR A 76 0.93 12.87 -4.28
C THR A 76 -0.45 12.34 -3.86
N ASN A 77 -0.86 12.50 -2.59
CA ASN A 77 -2.18 12.04 -2.15
C ASN A 77 -3.33 12.74 -2.90
N PRO A 78 -3.40 14.08 -3.00
CA PRO A 78 -4.49 14.74 -3.70
C PRO A 78 -4.60 14.33 -5.17
N LEU A 79 -3.44 14.24 -5.86
CA LEU A 79 -3.37 13.79 -7.26
C LEU A 79 -3.85 12.34 -7.43
N ARG A 80 -3.46 11.44 -6.50
CA ARG A 80 -3.94 10.06 -6.55
C ARG A 80 -5.44 9.98 -6.28
N ASP A 81 -5.95 10.72 -5.30
CA ASP A 81 -7.37 10.70 -4.95
C ASP A 81 -8.20 11.23 -6.12
N ALA A 82 -7.73 12.26 -6.84
CA ALA A 82 -8.36 12.72 -8.07
C ALA A 82 -8.36 11.66 -9.19
N GLY A 83 -7.25 10.96 -9.40
CA GLY A 83 -7.18 9.87 -10.38
C GLY A 83 -8.11 8.70 -10.03
N VAL A 84 -8.24 8.35 -8.75
CA VAL A 84 -9.18 7.32 -8.28
C VAL A 84 -10.63 7.76 -8.48
N ARG A 85 -10.95 9.02 -8.19
CA ARG A 85 -12.30 9.56 -8.47
C ARG A 85 -12.63 9.48 -9.95
N ALA A 86 -11.70 9.88 -10.83
CA ALA A 86 -11.90 9.78 -12.29
C ALA A 86 -12.20 8.34 -12.72
N GLU A 87 -11.43 7.37 -12.21
CA GLU A 87 -11.65 5.94 -12.48
C GLU A 87 -13.04 5.46 -12.02
N TRP A 88 -13.51 5.90 -10.85
CA TRP A 88 -14.86 5.57 -10.38
C TRP A 88 -15.95 6.22 -11.22
N LEU A 89 -15.76 7.47 -11.67
CA LEU A 89 -16.73 8.13 -12.55
C LEU A 89 -16.87 7.40 -13.88
N ASP A 90 -15.77 6.89 -14.45
CA ASP A 90 -15.82 6.06 -15.66
C ASP A 90 -16.58 4.77 -15.44
N ARG A 91 -16.31 4.08 -14.32
CA ARG A 91 -17.01 2.83 -13.96
C ARG A 91 -18.51 3.03 -13.78
N LEU A 92 -18.91 4.23 -13.36
CA LEU A 92 -20.31 4.63 -13.19
C LEU A 92 -20.90 5.27 -14.46
N ASN A 93 -20.17 5.26 -15.58
CA ASN A 93 -20.56 5.87 -16.86
C ASN A 93 -20.96 7.35 -16.73
N TYR A 94 -20.23 8.12 -15.90
CA TYR A 94 -20.52 9.54 -15.66
C TYR A 94 -19.41 10.45 -16.17
N SER A 95 -19.80 11.58 -16.76
CA SER A 95 -18.85 12.53 -17.36
C SER A 95 -17.96 13.22 -16.31
N ARG A 96 -16.65 13.08 -16.49
CA ARG A 96 -15.62 13.72 -15.64
C ARG A 96 -15.62 15.25 -15.73
N GLN A 97 -16.00 15.80 -16.89
CA GLN A 97 -15.97 17.25 -17.16
C GLN A 97 -16.89 18.04 -16.23
N ARG A 98 -17.98 17.41 -15.78
CA ARG A 98 -18.98 18.06 -14.92
C ARG A 98 -18.51 18.31 -13.49
N LEU A 99 -17.42 17.69 -13.05
CA LEU A 99 -16.92 17.81 -11.67
C LEU A 99 -15.66 18.67 -11.55
N GLY A 100 -14.82 18.78 -12.59
CA GLY A 100 -13.71 19.76 -12.61
C GLY A 100 -12.69 19.66 -11.47
N LEU A 101 -12.37 18.45 -10.99
CA LEU A 101 -11.69 18.25 -9.69
C LEU A 101 -10.20 17.85 -9.76
N VAL A 102 -9.43 18.31 -10.76
CA VAL A 102 -7.99 18.00 -10.80
C VAL A 102 -7.26 18.99 -9.89
N PRO A 103 -6.71 18.55 -8.74
CA PRO A 103 -5.97 19.46 -7.87
C PRO A 103 -4.66 19.86 -8.54
N PRO A 104 -4.14 21.07 -8.21
CA PRO A 104 -2.86 21.51 -8.73
C PRO A 104 -1.74 20.56 -8.29
N VAL A 105 -0.73 20.41 -9.16
CA VAL A 105 0.48 19.66 -8.82
C VAL A 105 1.24 20.44 -7.73
N PRO A 106 1.61 19.81 -6.60
CA PRO A 106 2.38 20.51 -5.57
C PRO A 106 3.71 21.01 -6.13
N ALA A 107 4.01 22.29 -5.93
CA ALA A 107 5.21 22.96 -6.48
C ALA A 107 6.52 22.22 -6.09
N GLU A 108 6.58 21.69 -4.88
CA GLU A 108 7.74 20.97 -4.35
C GLU A 108 7.89 19.52 -4.84
N LEU A 109 6.92 18.98 -5.61
CA LEU A 109 6.92 17.57 -6.03
C LEU A 109 8.15 17.24 -6.88
N GLY A 110 8.51 18.09 -7.85
CA GLY A 110 9.68 17.87 -8.71
C GLY A 110 10.97 17.72 -7.91
N ALA A 111 11.24 18.67 -7.00
CA ALA A 111 12.40 18.62 -6.11
C ALA A 111 12.35 17.41 -5.14
N CYS A 112 11.17 16.96 -4.74
CA CYS A 112 11.01 15.76 -3.93
C CYS A 112 11.36 14.48 -4.72
N LEU A 113 10.89 14.37 -5.97
CA LEU A 113 11.16 13.25 -6.86
C LEU A 113 12.65 13.13 -7.19
N GLN A 114 13.33 14.26 -7.48
CA GLN A 114 14.78 14.27 -7.71
C GLN A 114 15.57 13.73 -6.49
N ARG A 115 15.10 14.01 -5.27
CA ARG A 115 15.72 13.52 -4.02
C ARG A 115 15.34 12.08 -3.68
N CYS A 116 14.41 11.47 -4.40
CA CYS A 116 13.94 10.09 -4.25
C CYS A 116 14.97 9.08 -4.78
N GLN A 117 16.20 9.14 -4.26
CA GLN A 117 17.29 8.27 -4.64
C GLN A 117 18.12 7.81 -3.43
N LEU A 118 18.41 6.52 -3.38
CA LEU A 118 19.30 5.92 -2.40
C LEU A 118 20.73 5.94 -2.93
N ARG A 119 21.58 6.79 -2.33
CA ARG A 119 23.00 6.86 -2.68
C ARG A 119 23.76 5.62 -2.18
N GLN A 120 24.58 5.04 -3.05
CA GLN A 120 25.46 3.90 -2.77
C GLN A 120 24.71 2.65 -2.24
N PRO A 121 23.76 2.09 -3.01
CA PRO A 121 22.98 0.92 -2.60
C PRO A 121 23.84 -0.29 -2.27
N GLY A 122 25.04 -0.43 -2.86
CA GLY A 122 25.97 -1.52 -2.56
C GLY A 122 26.49 -1.57 -1.11
N ARG A 123 26.40 -0.45 -0.36
CA ARG A 123 26.70 -0.47 1.09
C ARG A 123 25.63 -1.23 1.88
N ILE A 124 24.39 -1.31 1.38
CA ILE A 124 23.29 -2.03 2.03
C ILE A 124 23.58 -3.53 2.03
N GLY A 125 23.88 -4.13 0.87
CA GLY A 125 24.25 -5.55 0.77
C GLY A 125 25.40 -5.95 1.70
N ARG A 126 26.46 -5.14 1.77
CA ARG A 126 27.57 -5.40 2.72
C ARG A 126 27.12 -5.39 4.18
N ARG A 127 26.19 -4.51 4.56
CA ARG A 127 25.64 -4.44 5.92
C ARG A 127 24.66 -5.57 6.21
N LEU A 128 23.85 -5.98 5.22
CA LEU A 128 22.99 -7.17 5.32
C LEU A 128 23.84 -8.41 5.57
N LYS A 129 24.90 -8.63 4.77
CA LYS A 129 25.86 -9.74 4.98
C LYS A 129 26.44 -9.73 6.39
N LYS A 130 26.88 -8.57 6.90
CA LYS A 130 27.39 -8.42 8.27
C LYS A 130 26.34 -8.65 9.36
N THR A 131 25.06 -8.44 9.07
CA THR A 131 23.97 -8.68 10.03
C THR A 131 23.76 -10.18 10.27
N GLY A 132 24.02 -11.00 9.25
CA GLY A 132 23.88 -12.45 9.29
C GLY A 132 22.44 -12.91 9.09
N ASP A 133 22.27 -14.04 8.38
CA ASP A 133 20.97 -14.52 7.93
C ASP A 133 20.03 -14.86 9.09
N LYS A 134 20.50 -15.55 10.15
CA LYS A 134 19.67 -15.86 11.34
C LYS A 134 19.07 -14.61 12.00
N LYS A 135 19.83 -13.52 12.07
CA LYS A 135 19.35 -12.26 12.65
C LYS A 135 18.35 -11.57 11.71
N LEU A 136 18.64 -11.56 10.40
CA LEU A 136 17.73 -11.01 9.39
C LEU A 136 16.39 -11.75 9.38
N GLU A 137 16.42 -13.08 9.43
CA GLU A 137 15.23 -13.93 9.50
C GLU A 137 14.36 -13.55 10.71
N ARG A 138 14.96 -13.48 11.90
CA ARG A 138 14.26 -13.05 13.12
C ARG A 138 13.65 -11.66 12.99
N ILE A 139 14.34 -10.71 12.37
CA ILE A 139 13.82 -9.36 12.12
C ILE A 139 12.58 -9.41 11.21
N LEU A 140 12.64 -10.19 10.13
CA LEU A 140 11.52 -10.34 9.20
C LEU A 140 10.32 -11.01 9.87
N ARG A 141 10.54 -12.14 10.56
CA ARG A 141 9.49 -12.86 11.32
C ARG A 141 8.84 -11.97 12.37
N HIS A 142 9.62 -11.25 13.17
CA HIS A 142 9.09 -10.30 14.16
C HIS A 142 8.25 -9.19 13.51
N SER A 143 8.68 -8.67 12.35
CA SER A 143 7.90 -7.65 11.65
C SER A 143 6.60 -8.19 11.05
N VAL A 144 6.57 -9.46 10.64
CA VAL A 144 5.34 -10.14 10.17
C VAL A 144 4.39 -10.31 11.35
N GLN A 145 4.85 -10.97 12.42
CA GLN A 145 4.07 -11.21 13.65
C GLN A 145 3.50 -9.92 14.23
N ARG A 146 4.27 -8.82 14.26
CA ARG A 146 3.78 -7.51 14.74
C ARG A 146 2.64 -6.98 13.88
N THR A 147 2.73 -7.14 12.55
CA THR A 147 1.71 -6.64 11.62
C THR A 147 0.45 -7.50 11.69
N GLU A 148 0.63 -8.82 11.78
CA GLU A 148 -0.43 -9.79 11.97
C GLU A 148 -1.19 -9.57 13.28
N ARG A 149 -0.50 -9.48 14.43
CA ARG A 149 -1.14 -9.17 15.72
C ARG A 149 -1.93 -7.87 15.67
N ARG A 150 -1.38 -6.83 15.02
CA ARG A 150 -2.09 -5.56 14.84
C ARG A 150 -3.36 -5.74 14.03
N LEU A 151 -3.29 -6.49 12.92
CA LEU A 151 -4.46 -6.78 12.09
C LEU A 151 -5.50 -7.59 12.86
N TYR A 152 -5.09 -8.63 13.60
CA TYR A 152 -5.96 -9.40 14.47
C TYR A 152 -6.68 -8.53 15.51
N THR A 153 -5.96 -7.64 16.21
CA THR A 153 -6.57 -6.69 17.15
C THR A 153 -7.59 -5.76 16.48
N LEU A 154 -7.32 -5.31 15.26
CA LEU A 154 -8.24 -4.45 14.51
C LEU A 154 -9.48 -5.20 14.04
N LEU A 155 -9.33 -6.49 13.74
CA LEU A 155 -10.38 -7.42 13.37
C LEU A 155 -11.07 -8.07 14.58
N ALA A 156 -10.83 -7.60 15.81
CA ALA A 156 -11.39 -8.24 17.02
C ALA A 156 -12.93 -8.33 17.00
N LYS A 157 -13.60 -7.38 16.34
CA LYS A 157 -15.04 -7.44 16.07
C LYS A 157 -15.30 -8.08 14.71
N ALA A 158 -16.25 -9.01 14.65
CA ALA A 158 -16.62 -9.69 13.41
C ALA A 158 -17.46 -8.80 12.46
N ASP A 159 -18.22 -7.85 12.99
CA ASP A 159 -19.02 -6.93 12.19
C ASP A 159 -18.24 -5.64 11.86
N LEU A 160 -18.11 -5.34 10.57
CA LEU A 160 -17.48 -4.12 10.06
C LEU A 160 -18.25 -2.86 10.47
N GLY A 161 -19.58 -2.90 10.50
CA GLY A 161 -20.43 -1.76 10.84
C GLY A 161 -20.21 -1.26 12.27
N SER A 162 -19.94 -2.19 13.19
CA SER A 162 -19.60 -1.92 14.59
C SER A 162 -18.20 -1.31 14.83
N VAL A 163 -17.43 -1.08 13.75
CA VAL A 163 -16.06 -0.58 13.78
C VAL A 163 -15.99 0.81 13.16
N GLY A 164 -15.50 1.79 13.91
CA GLY A 164 -15.36 3.17 13.40
C GLY A 164 -14.38 3.29 12.22
N LEU A 165 -14.62 4.26 11.34
CA LEU A 165 -13.86 4.49 10.09
C LEU A 165 -12.34 4.54 10.27
N GLY A 166 -11.86 5.11 11.38
CA GLY A 166 -10.43 5.15 11.70
C GLY A 166 -9.81 3.74 11.82
N LYS A 167 -10.49 2.83 12.54
CA LYS A 167 -10.04 1.44 12.69
C LYS A 167 -10.15 0.65 11.38
N GLN A 168 -11.20 0.89 10.58
CA GLN A 168 -11.32 0.29 9.24
C GLN A 168 -10.15 0.70 8.34
N HIS A 169 -9.79 1.98 8.37
CA HIS A 169 -8.64 2.49 7.62
C HIS A 169 -7.32 1.87 8.09
N GLU A 170 -7.10 1.78 9.40
CA GLU A 170 -5.93 1.11 9.96
C GLU A 170 -5.86 -0.37 9.58
N ALA A 171 -7.00 -1.08 9.57
CA ALA A 171 -7.08 -2.48 9.17
C ALA A 171 -6.67 -2.64 7.70
N ARG A 172 -7.16 -1.77 6.81
CA ARG A 172 -6.74 -1.73 5.40
C ARG A 172 -5.23 -1.51 5.26
N LEU A 173 -4.63 -0.60 6.04
CA LEU A 173 -3.19 -0.37 6.00
C LEU A 173 -2.39 -1.60 6.51
N ALA A 174 -2.86 -2.24 7.58
CA ALA A 174 -2.24 -3.43 8.13
C ALA A 174 -2.32 -4.62 7.17
N ALA A 175 -3.49 -4.88 6.57
CA ALA A 175 -3.71 -5.91 5.55
C ALA A 175 -2.80 -5.68 4.33
N LYS A 176 -2.73 -4.44 3.84
CA LYS A 176 -1.84 -4.08 2.74
C LYS A 176 -0.37 -4.35 3.06
N ARG A 177 0.06 -4.02 4.27
CA ARG A 177 1.43 -4.28 4.72
C ARG A 177 1.71 -5.78 4.81
N LEU A 178 0.82 -6.54 5.44
CA LEU A 178 0.96 -7.99 5.60
C LEU A 178 0.98 -8.70 4.25
N ARG A 179 0.13 -8.31 3.29
CA ARG A 179 0.19 -8.81 1.92
C ARG A 179 1.54 -8.60 1.26
N TYR A 180 2.10 -7.38 1.32
CA TYR A 180 3.42 -7.10 0.73
C TYR A 180 4.56 -7.86 1.44
N GLN A 181 4.40 -8.17 2.73
CA GLN A 181 5.34 -9.02 3.45
C GLN A 181 5.19 -10.48 3.01
N ALA A 182 3.96 -10.98 2.86
CA ALA A 182 3.68 -12.34 2.40
C ALA A 182 4.23 -12.60 0.99
N GLU A 183 3.98 -11.68 0.05
CA GLU A 183 4.51 -11.72 -1.32
C GLU A 183 6.05 -11.83 -1.40
N LEU A 184 6.75 -11.37 -0.36
CA LEU A 184 8.20 -11.32 -0.34
C LEU A 184 8.83 -12.41 0.51
N TYR A 185 8.28 -12.62 1.70
CA TYR A 185 8.95 -13.35 2.75
C TYR A 185 8.45 -14.79 2.86
N ALA A 186 7.26 -15.13 2.36
CA ALA A 186 6.74 -16.49 2.47
C ALA A 186 7.72 -17.53 1.90
N ASP A 187 8.21 -17.30 0.67
CA ASP A 187 9.23 -18.13 0.00
C ASP A 187 10.64 -18.01 0.62
N TRP A 188 10.94 -16.91 1.31
CA TRP A 188 12.28 -16.72 1.91
C TRP A 188 12.39 -17.28 3.32
N LEU A 189 11.25 -17.45 3.98
CA LEU A 189 11.12 -17.92 5.36
C LEU A 189 10.54 -19.33 5.41
N ASP A 190 10.25 -19.93 4.26
CA ASP A 190 9.57 -21.23 4.11
C ASP A 190 8.31 -21.28 5.00
N ASP A 191 7.46 -20.25 4.88
CA ASP A 191 6.32 -19.98 5.77
C ASP A 191 5.00 -20.00 5.00
N ASP A 192 4.41 -21.20 4.87
CA ASP A 192 3.14 -21.43 4.17
C ASP A 192 1.96 -20.73 4.85
N ARG A 193 1.99 -20.60 6.17
CA ARG A 193 1.02 -19.79 6.91
C ARG A 193 1.05 -18.35 6.42
N LEU A 194 2.24 -17.76 6.29
CA LEU A 194 2.39 -16.41 5.76
C LEU A 194 1.90 -16.31 4.31
N ALA A 195 2.14 -17.32 3.47
CA ALA A 195 1.58 -17.39 2.12
C ALA A 195 0.04 -17.37 2.13
N SER A 196 -0.59 -18.11 3.05
CA SER A 196 -2.05 -18.20 3.19
C SER A 196 -2.73 -16.84 3.47
N HIS A 197 -2.02 -15.89 4.07
CA HIS A 197 -2.55 -14.55 4.34
C HIS A 197 -2.75 -13.71 3.07
N LEU A 198 -2.06 -14.02 1.98
CA LEU A 198 -2.04 -13.21 0.76
C LEU A 198 -3.44 -12.99 0.15
N PRO A 199 -4.24 -14.04 -0.17
CA PRO A 199 -5.57 -13.85 -0.75
C PRO A 199 -6.52 -13.10 0.20
N VAL A 200 -6.48 -13.41 1.50
CA VAL A 200 -7.34 -12.77 2.51
C VAL A 200 -7.00 -11.29 2.67
N CYS A 201 -5.70 -10.95 2.77
CA CYS A 201 -5.26 -9.56 2.86
C CYS A 201 -5.54 -8.79 1.55
N LYS A 202 -5.50 -9.47 0.40
CA LYS A 202 -5.85 -8.87 -0.90
C LYS A 202 -7.34 -8.53 -0.97
N ALA A 203 -8.22 -9.46 -0.63
CA ALA A 203 -9.66 -9.22 -0.60
C ALA A 203 -10.02 -8.10 0.40
N LEU A 204 -9.46 -8.15 1.61
CA LEU A 204 -9.71 -7.16 2.66
C LEU A 204 -9.23 -5.76 2.27
N GLN A 205 -8.00 -5.64 1.73
CA GLN A 205 -7.50 -4.31 1.34
C GLN A 205 -8.33 -3.73 0.18
N GLU A 206 -8.78 -4.54 -0.78
CA GLU A 206 -9.45 -4.09 -2.01
C GLU A 206 -10.85 -3.58 -1.69
N THR A 207 -11.65 -4.39 -1.01
CA THR A 207 -13.03 -4.04 -0.65
C THR A 207 -13.12 -2.85 0.32
N LEU A 208 -12.24 -2.78 1.33
CA LEU A 208 -12.12 -1.59 2.19
C LEU A 208 -11.62 -0.36 1.43
N GLY A 209 -10.96 -0.56 0.29
CA GLY A 209 -10.59 0.50 -0.63
C GLY A 209 -11.76 1.07 -1.35
N ASP A 210 -12.50 0.20 -2.04
CA ASP A 210 -13.66 0.58 -2.83
C ASP A 210 -14.70 1.29 -1.96
N LEU A 211 -14.98 0.74 -0.76
CA LEU A 211 -15.88 1.37 0.20
C LEU A 211 -15.45 2.80 0.58
N ARG A 212 -14.15 3.00 0.86
CA ARG A 212 -13.62 4.33 1.19
C ARG A 212 -13.64 5.27 -0.01
N ASP A 213 -13.26 4.78 -1.18
CA ASP A 213 -13.12 5.59 -2.38
C ASP A 213 -14.50 6.08 -2.87
N LEU A 214 -15.52 5.21 -2.82
CA LEU A 214 -16.92 5.58 -3.05
C LEU A 214 -17.48 6.52 -1.98
N ALA A 215 -17.09 6.35 -0.71
CA ALA A 215 -17.49 7.28 0.35
C ALA A 215 -16.95 8.69 0.12
N LEU A 216 -15.68 8.81 -0.28
CA LEU A 216 -15.06 10.08 -0.65
C LEU A 216 -15.68 10.68 -1.91
N LEU A 217 -16.00 9.86 -2.92
CA LEU A 217 -16.63 10.33 -4.15
C LEU A 217 -18.02 10.93 -3.85
N ALA A 218 -18.83 10.26 -3.04
CA ALA A 218 -20.14 10.78 -2.64
C ALA A 218 -20.07 12.14 -1.94
N GLN A 219 -19.03 12.39 -1.12
CA GLN A 219 -18.82 13.70 -0.49
C GLN A 219 -18.52 14.82 -1.50
N HIS A 220 -17.96 14.49 -2.67
CA HIS A 220 -17.60 15.47 -3.70
C HIS A 220 -18.71 15.76 -4.71
N VAL A 221 -19.70 14.88 -4.85
CA VAL A 221 -20.68 14.93 -5.95
C VAL A 221 -21.88 15.86 -5.67
N GLY A 222 -22.01 16.41 -4.47
CA GLY A 222 -23.19 17.20 -4.10
C GLY A 222 -24.43 16.30 -3.91
N HIS A 223 -25.47 16.85 -3.28
CA HIS A 223 -26.59 16.08 -2.74
C HIS A 223 -27.85 16.10 -3.61
N ASP A 224 -27.77 16.18 -4.95
CA ASP A 224 -28.99 15.99 -5.76
C ASP A 224 -29.35 14.49 -5.85
N PRO A 225 -30.33 14.00 -5.07
CA PRO A 225 -30.65 12.58 -4.99
C PRO A 225 -31.38 12.09 -6.26
N ALA A 226 -31.95 13.02 -7.04
CA ALA A 226 -32.61 12.72 -8.30
C ALA A 226 -31.62 12.52 -9.45
N SER A 227 -30.34 12.90 -9.27
CA SER A 227 -29.32 12.71 -10.30
C SER A 227 -28.99 11.23 -10.51
N GLN A 228 -28.81 10.83 -11.77
CA GLN A 228 -28.38 9.48 -12.16
C GLN A 228 -27.10 9.05 -11.44
N LEU A 229 -26.19 9.98 -11.18
CA LEU A 229 -24.94 9.71 -10.45
C LEU A 229 -25.19 9.40 -8.98
N ALA A 230 -26.07 10.12 -8.29
CA ALA A 230 -26.38 9.85 -6.89
C ALA A 230 -26.98 8.43 -6.71
N GLN A 231 -27.86 8.03 -7.63
CA GLN A 231 -28.43 6.68 -7.64
C GLN A 231 -27.37 5.60 -7.91
N ALA A 232 -26.54 5.78 -8.94
CA ALA A 232 -25.46 4.85 -9.26
C ALA A 232 -24.44 4.72 -8.11
N LEU A 233 -24.11 5.84 -7.45
CA LEU A 233 -23.26 5.85 -6.25
C LEU A 233 -23.88 5.12 -5.08
N ALA A 234 -25.19 5.28 -4.84
CA ALA A 234 -25.88 4.58 -3.76
C ALA A 234 -25.80 3.05 -3.95
N VAL A 235 -26.08 2.58 -5.16
CA VAL A 235 -25.97 1.15 -5.52
C VAL A 235 -24.54 0.65 -5.36
N ALA A 236 -23.56 1.35 -5.93
CA ALA A 236 -22.15 0.96 -5.83
C ALA A 236 -21.65 0.92 -4.38
N ARG A 237 -22.07 1.88 -3.54
CA ARG A 237 -21.74 1.90 -2.12
C ARG A 237 -22.35 0.73 -1.36
N GLN A 238 -23.60 0.37 -1.65
CA GLN A 238 -24.25 -0.79 -1.03
C GLN A 238 -23.50 -2.08 -1.38
N GLN A 239 -23.15 -2.28 -2.65
CA GLN A 239 -22.37 -3.42 -3.12
C GLN A 239 -20.98 -3.47 -2.47
N ALA A 240 -20.27 -2.34 -2.43
CA ALA A 240 -18.96 -2.25 -1.81
C ALA A 240 -19.00 -2.50 -0.29
N ALA A 241 -20.06 -2.03 0.40
CA ALA A 241 -20.27 -2.30 1.82
C ALA A 241 -20.51 -3.80 2.09
N ALA A 242 -21.33 -4.45 1.28
CA ALA A 242 -21.56 -5.89 1.38
C ALA A 242 -20.27 -6.70 1.14
N ALA A 243 -19.52 -6.37 0.08
CA ALA A 243 -18.25 -7.01 -0.23
C ALA A 243 -17.20 -6.79 0.88
N ALA A 244 -17.12 -5.57 1.43
CA ALA A 244 -16.23 -5.25 2.54
C ALA A 244 -16.60 -6.00 3.83
N ALA A 245 -17.90 -6.13 4.14
CA ALA A 245 -18.37 -6.90 5.28
C ALA A 245 -18.02 -8.39 5.14
N GLN A 246 -18.22 -8.98 3.96
CA GLN A 246 -17.84 -10.37 3.69
C GLN A 246 -16.33 -10.59 3.81
N ALA A 247 -15.51 -9.72 3.21
CA ALA A 247 -14.06 -9.79 3.30
C ALA A 247 -13.55 -9.60 4.73
N TRP A 248 -14.20 -8.71 5.50
CA TRP A 248 -13.91 -8.49 6.91
C TRP A 248 -14.20 -9.74 7.75
N GLN A 249 -15.35 -10.38 7.57
CA GLN A 249 -15.70 -11.63 8.26
C GLN A 249 -14.75 -12.77 7.90
N ALA A 250 -14.41 -12.91 6.61
CA ALA A 250 -13.44 -13.91 6.16
C ALA A 250 -12.06 -13.68 6.81
N ALA A 251 -11.61 -12.42 6.88
CA ALA A 251 -10.36 -12.06 7.55
C ALA A 251 -10.44 -12.30 9.07
N HIS A 252 -11.55 -11.94 9.73
CA HIS A 252 -11.75 -12.22 11.15
C HIS A 252 -11.61 -13.72 11.45
N ARG A 253 -12.26 -14.59 10.65
CA ARG A 253 -12.12 -16.05 10.79
C ARG A 253 -10.69 -16.51 10.54
N HIS A 254 -10.07 -16.06 9.44
CA HIS A 254 -8.70 -16.43 9.09
C HIS A 254 -7.70 -16.13 10.21
N PHE A 255 -7.71 -14.91 10.73
CA PHE A 255 -6.73 -14.46 11.73
C PHE A 255 -7.06 -14.89 13.16
N ARG A 256 -8.27 -15.39 13.43
CA ARG A 256 -8.61 -16.00 14.72
C ARG A 256 -8.03 -17.40 14.88
N HIS A 257 -7.78 -18.10 13.76
CA HIS A 257 -7.28 -19.48 13.74
C HIS A 257 -5.83 -19.60 13.22
N ALA A 258 -5.16 -18.47 12.94
CA ALA A 258 -3.79 -18.42 12.42
C ALA A 258 -2.73 -18.25 13.52
#